data_AF-A0A2P2JYC0-F1
#
_entry.id   AF-A0A2P2JYC0-F1
#
_cell.length_a   1.000
_cell.length_b   1.000
_cell.length_c   1.000
_cell.angle_alpha   90.00
_cell.angle_beta   90.00
_cell.angle_gamma   90.00
#
_symmetry.space_group_name_H-M   'P 1'
#
loop_
_entity.id
_entity.type
_entity.pdbx_description
1 polymer ?
#
loop_
_entity_poly.entity_id
_entity_poly.type
_entity_poly.pdbx_seq_one_letter_code
_entity_poly.pdbx_strand_id
1 'polypeptide(L)'
;MNRHGPPNRLKTKNGIKDYSSVGTFNRNDAANLDKQQTAFRQRPVSIQVITGVGNHSRGQAALPTAVRNFLNENGYHFDEARPGVITVRPKFHHR
;
A
#
# COMPACT_ATOMS: atom_id res chain seq x y z
N MET A 1 -49.37 17.96 -21.19
CA MET A 1 -48.44 16.95 -21.74
C MET A 1 -47.55 16.53 -20.59
N ASN A 2 -47.75 15.34 -20.02
CA ASN A 2 -47.06 14.89 -18.80
C ASN A 2 -46.19 13.67 -19.11
N ARG A 3 -45.09 13.53 -18.36
CA ARG A 3 -44.17 12.37 -18.17
C ARG A 3 -42.82 12.51 -18.91
N HIS A 4 -41.62 12.20 -18.38
CA HIS A 4 -41.14 11.54 -17.15
C HIS A 4 -39.68 11.98 -16.86
N GLY A 5 -39.22 11.82 -15.61
CA GLY A 5 -37.96 12.36 -15.05
C GLY A 5 -36.65 11.61 -15.35
N PRO A 6 -35.56 11.93 -14.63
CA PRO A 6 -34.19 11.55 -14.97
C PRO A 6 -33.91 10.05 -14.72
N PRO A 7 -32.95 9.44 -15.46
CA PRO A 7 -32.67 8.02 -15.34
C PRO A 7 -32.06 7.66 -13.97
N ASN A 8 -32.46 6.47 -13.55
CA ASN A 8 -32.48 5.95 -12.19
C ASN A 8 -31.11 5.50 -11.66
N ARG A 9 -30.98 5.59 -10.34
CA ARG A 9 -29.82 5.31 -9.50
C ARG A 9 -29.63 3.79 -9.36
N LEU A 10 -28.57 3.22 -9.94
CA LEU A 10 -28.18 1.83 -9.68
C LEU A 10 -27.44 1.74 -8.33
N LYS A 11 -28.11 1.08 -7.37
CA LYS A 11 -27.55 0.62 -6.11
C LYS A 11 -26.65 -0.60 -6.39
N THR A 12 -25.35 -0.46 -6.14
CA THR A 12 -24.45 -1.62 -6.00
C THR A 12 -23.86 -1.62 -4.60
N LYS A 13 -24.43 -2.50 -3.79
CA LYS A 13 -24.02 -2.93 -2.46
C LYS A 13 -22.79 -3.83 -2.59
N ASN A 14 -21.58 -3.32 -2.36
CA ASN A 14 -20.40 -4.16 -2.13
C ASN A 14 -19.66 -3.64 -0.89
N GLY A 15 -19.41 -4.57 0.03
CA GLY A 15 -19.05 -4.36 1.43
C GLY A 15 -18.01 -3.28 1.69
N ILE A 16 -18.29 -2.50 2.73
CA ILE A 16 -17.28 -1.75 3.48
C ILE A 16 -16.22 -2.77 3.86
N LYS A 17 -15.06 -2.72 3.21
CA LYS A 17 -13.88 -3.39 3.70
C LYS A 17 -13.34 -2.49 4.79
N ASP A 18 -13.36 -3.00 6.02
CA ASP A 18 -12.85 -2.36 7.20
C ASP A 18 -11.46 -1.77 6.95
N TYR A 19 -11.39 -0.44 6.79
CA TYR A 19 -10.14 0.29 7.00
C TYR A 19 -10.02 0.51 8.51
N SER A 20 -9.71 -0.55 9.26
CA SER A 20 -9.30 -0.40 10.66
C SER A 20 -7.86 0.10 10.70
N SER A 21 -7.64 1.36 10.32
CA SER A 21 -6.44 2.10 10.72
C SER A 21 -6.76 2.81 12.03
N VAL A 22 -6.79 2.04 13.11
CA VAL A 22 -6.79 2.58 14.48
C VAL A 22 -5.48 2.13 15.11
N GLY A 23 -4.43 2.85 14.78
CA GLY A 23 -3.19 2.87 15.56
C GLY A 23 -3.17 4.17 16.35
N THR A 24 -3.95 4.25 17.42
CA THR A 24 -3.84 5.32 18.41
C THR A 24 -2.51 5.15 19.12
N PHE A 25 -1.54 6.03 18.85
CA PHE A 25 -0.31 6.11 19.64
C PHE A 25 -0.44 7.25 20.65
N ASN A 26 -0.86 6.88 21.87
CA ASN A 26 -0.61 7.61 23.11
C ASN A 26 -0.07 6.54 24.08
N ARG A 27 0.86 6.76 25.01
CA ARG A 27 1.52 7.94 25.59
C ARG A 27 2.67 7.35 26.43
N ASN A 28 3.74 8.12 26.65
CA ASN A 28 4.86 7.73 27.50
C ASN A 28 4.39 7.39 28.92
N ASP A 29 4.74 6.20 29.43
CA ASP A 29 4.89 5.94 30.86
C ASP A 29 6.03 4.93 31.05
N ALA A 30 7.10 5.42 31.68
CA ALA A 30 8.30 4.65 31.97
C ALA A 30 8.08 3.70 33.16
N ALA A 31 8.78 2.56 33.11
CA ALA A 31 9.07 1.66 34.23
C ALA A 31 8.09 0.51 34.56
N ASN A 32 7.74 -0.36 33.60
CA ASN A 32 7.55 -1.80 33.89
C ASN A 32 7.42 -2.66 32.60
N LEU A 33 8.52 -3.16 32.01
CA LEU A 33 8.38 -3.87 30.72
C LEU A 33 9.40 -4.99 30.42
N ASP A 34 9.95 -5.63 31.45
CA ASP A 34 10.81 -6.82 31.29
C ASP A 34 10.07 -8.01 30.64
N LYS A 35 8.74 -8.08 30.72
CA LYS A 35 7.95 -9.26 30.26
C LYS A 35 7.20 -9.10 28.93
N GLN A 36 7.28 -7.94 28.27
CA GLN A 36 6.56 -7.67 27.01
C GLN A 36 7.48 -7.56 25.77
N GLN A 37 8.80 -7.74 25.95
CA GLN A 37 9.80 -7.50 24.90
C GLN A 37 9.70 -8.46 23.70
N THR A 38 8.90 -9.52 23.78
CA THR A 38 8.70 -10.48 22.67
C THR A 38 7.52 -10.14 21.75
N ALA A 39 6.66 -9.18 22.11
CA ALA A 39 5.47 -8.83 21.33
C ALA A 39 5.72 -7.79 20.21
N PHE A 40 6.83 -7.05 20.27
CA PHE A 40 7.23 -6.09 19.24
C PHE A 40 8.15 -6.70 18.18
N ARG A 41 7.92 -7.97 17.80
CA ARG A 41 8.47 -8.46 16.52
C ARG A 41 7.79 -7.65 15.43
N GLN A 42 8.40 -6.51 15.07
CA GLN A 42 7.98 -5.65 13.98
C GLN A 42 7.87 -6.54 12.75
N ARG A 43 6.64 -6.95 12.41
CA ARG A 43 6.40 -7.65 11.16
C ARG A 43 6.88 -6.69 10.07
N PRO A 44 7.73 -7.15 9.14
CA PRO A 44 8.12 -6.30 8.04
C PRO A 44 6.85 -5.93 7.26
N VAL A 45 6.40 -4.68 7.44
CA VAL A 45 5.27 -4.13 6.70
C VAL A 45 5.77 -3.93 5.27
N SER A 46 5.15 -4.62 4.32
CA SER A 46 5.41 -4.42 2.90
C SER A 46 4.98 -3.02 2.47
N ILE A 47 5.78 -2.35 1.65
CA ILE A 47 5.47 -1.03 1.09
C ILE A 47 4.93 -1.21 -0.32
N GLN A 48 3.87 -0.48 -0.68
CA GLN A 48 3.35 -0.44 -2.04
C GLN A 48 3.87 0.80 -2.77
N VAL A 49 4.47 0.59 -3.94
CA VAL A 49 4.98 1.64 -4.83
C VAL A 49 4.08 1.71 -6.06
N ILE A 50 3.39 2.85 -6.23
CA ILE A 50 2.52 3.08 -7.38
C ILE A 50 3.35 3.69 -8.51
N THR A 51 3.65 2.89 -9.52
CA THR A 51 4.44 3.30 -10.70
C THR A 51 3.57 3.76 -11.86
N GLY A 52 2.26 3.49 -11.79
CA GLY A 52 1.28 3.82 -12.82
C GLY A 52 1.27 2.83 -13.99
N VAL A 53 0.21 2.90 -14.79
CA VAL A 53 -0.02 2.04 -15.97
C VAL A 53 -0.03 2.84 -17.28
N GLY A 54 0.47 4.07 -17.22
CA GLY A 54 0.33 5.03 -18.30
C GLY A 54 1.05 4.60 -19.58
N ASN A 55 0.41 4.81 -20.72
CA ASN A 55 1.09 4.96 -21.99
C ASN A 55 1.34 6.44 -22.18
N HIS A 56 2.60 6.85 -22.17
CA HIS A 56 2.97 8.24 -22.38
C HIS A 56 2.91 8.56 -23.88
N SER A 57 2.76 9.84 -24.22
CA SER A 57 2.78 10.30 -25.63
C SER A 57 4.08 9.93 -26.36
N ARG A 58 5.14 9.66 -25.60
CA ARG A 58 6.46 9.22 -26.06
C ARG A 58 6.70 7.70 -25.93
N GLY A 59 5.67 6.91 -25.65
CA GLY A 59 5.75 5.45 -25.55
C GLY A 59 5.55 4.90 -24.14
N GLN A 60 6.26 3.83 -23.79
CA GLN A 60 6.07 3.09 -22.55
C GLN A 60 6.42 3.92 -21.29
N ALA A 61 5.74 3.64 -20.17
CA ALA A 61 6.07 4.28 -18.90
C ALA A 61 7.48 3.90 -18.44
N ALA A 62 8.32 4.92 -18.23
CA ALA A 62 9.70 4.73 -17.76
C ALA A 62 9.78 4.35 -16.27
N LEU A 63 8.83 4.81 -15.46
CA LEU A 63 8.88 4.65 -14.01
C LEU A 63 8.78 3.18 -13.55
N PRO A 64 7.89 2.32 -14.06
CA PRO A 64 7.88 0.89 -13.73
C PRO A 64 9.23 0.22 -13.99
N THR A 65 9.87 0.51 -15.12
CA THR A 65 11.16 -0.07 -15.47
C THR A 65 12.27 0.45 -14.55
N ALA A 66 12.34 1.75 -14.33
CA ALA A 66 13.35 2.35 -13.45
C ALA A 66 13.28 1.81 -12.01
N VAL A 67 12.06 1.70 -11.46
CA VAL A 67 11.85 1.17 -10.10
C VAL A 67 12.24 -0.31 -10.01
N ARG A 68 11.85 -1.14 -10.98
CA ARG A 68 12.23 -2.57 -10.99
C ARG A 68 13.74 -2.75 -11.05
N ASN A 69 14.43 -1.98 -11.89
CA ASN A 69 15.88 -2.03 -12.00
C ASN A 69 16.54 -1.64 -10.68
N PHE A 70 16.14 -0.51 -10.08
CA PHE A 70 16.67 -0.07 -8.79
C PHE A 70 16.48 -1.12 -7.69
N LEU A 71 15.27 -1.71 -7.59
CA LEU A 71 14.99 -2.72 -6.57
C LEU A 71 15.83 -3.98 -6.77
N ASN A 72 16.01 -4.42 -8.01
CA ASN A 72 16.83 -5.59 -8.35
C ASN A 72 18.32 -5.34 -8.04
N GLU A 73 18.86 -4.20 -8.49
CA GLU A 73 20.26 -3.80 -8.26
C GLU A 73 20.60 -3.69 -6.76
N ASN A 74 19.64 -3.24 -5.95
CA ASN A 74 19.80 -3.13 -4.50
C ASN A 74 19.35 -4.40 -3.74
N GLY A 75 19.01 -5.47 -4.47
CA GLY A 75 18.63 -6.79 -3.94
C GLY A 75 17.38 -6.78 -3.06
N TYR A 76 16.44 -5.87 -3.28
CA TYR A 76 15.15 -5.89 -2.59
C TYR A 76 14.27 -7.03 -3.11
N HIS A 77 13.47 -7.61 -2.22
CA HIS A 77 12.43 -8.55 -2.61
C HIS A 77 11.16 -7.77 -2.95
N PHE A 78 10.62 -7.98 -4.15
CA PHE A 78 9.41 -7.31 -4.60
C PHE A 78 8.57 -8.20 -5.52
N ASP A 79 7.28 -7.90 -5.58
CA ASP A 79 6.29 -8.52 -6.46
C ASP A 79 5.36 -7.45 -7.06
N GLU A 80 4.79 -7.71 -8.22
CA GLU A 80 3.81 -6.82 -8.86
C GLU A 80 2.43 -7.50 -8.83
N ALA A 81 1.67 -7.28 -7.76
CA ALA A 81 0.36 -7.89 -7.57
C ALA A 81 -0.74 -7.31 -8.50
N ARG A 82 -0.53 -6.08 -8.99
CA ARG A 82 -1.44 -5.38 -9.91
C ARG A 82 -0.62 -4.51 -10.85
N PRO A 83 -1.01 -4.36 -12.14
CA PRO A 83 -0.29 -3.50 -13.07
C PRO A 83 -0.05 -2.09 -12.50
N GLY A 84 1.21 -1.67 -12.49
CA GLY A 84 1.62 -0.36 -12.00
C GLY A 84 1.69 -0.23 -10.48
N VAL A 85 1.63 -1.33 -9.73
CA VAL A 85 1.79 -1.36 -8.27
C VAL A 85 2.76 -2.46 -7.86
N ILE A 86 3.90 -2.06 -7.31
CA ILE A 86 4.96 -2.96 -6.86
C ILE A 86 4.95 -3.03 -5.33
N THR A 87 4.79 -4.22 -4.79
CA THR A 87 4.95 -4.52 -3.35
C THR A 87 6.42 -4.78 -3.06
N VAL A 88 6.99 -4.09 -2.08
CA VAL A 88 8.42 -4.19 -1.73
C VAL A 88 8.56 -4.58 -0.27
N ARG A 89 9.47 -5.51 0.03
CA ARG A 89 9.88 -5.85 1.39
C ARG A 89 11.03 -4.94 1.84
N PRO A 90 10.82 -4.07 2.86
CA PRO A 90 11.89 -3.21 3.34
C PRO A 90 13.03 -4.03 3.97
N LYS A 91 14.26 -3.52 3.82
CA LYS A 91 15.43 -3.99 4.54
C LYS A 91 15.68 -3.04 5.70
N PHE A 92 15.47 -3.51 6.93
CA PHE A 92 15.81 -2.74 8.12
C PHE A 92 17.22 -3.12 8.55
N HIS A 93 18.13 -2.14 8.52
CA HIS A 93 19.44 -2.28 9.12
C HIS A 93 19.36 -1.75 10.55
N HIS A 94 19.82 -2.54 11.51
CA HIS A 94 19.97 -2.09 12.88
C HIS A 94 21.15 -1.11 12.91
N ARG A 95 20.93 0.09 13.43
CA ARG A 95 21.96 1.12 13.58
C ARG A 95 22.63 1.02 14.94
#